data_AF-A0A940NZN4-F1
#
_entry.id   AF-A0A940NZN4-F1
#
_cell.length_a   1.000
_cell.length_b   1.000
_cell.length_c   1.000
_cell.angle_alpha   90.00
_cell.angle_beta   90.00
_cell.angle_gamma   90.00
#
_symmetry.space_group_name_H-M   'P 1'
#
loop_
_entity.id
_entity.type
_entity.pdbx_description
1 polymer ?
#
loop_
_entity_poly.entity_id
_entity_poly.type
_entity_poly.pdbx_seq_one_letter_code
_entity_poly.pdbx_strand_id
1 'polypeptide(L)' 'MFTIRKPSASNKTIRMPDTLIEKLEKLAAQHDISFNQLVVQCCEYAIDHLDKDEQEHICND' A
#
# COMPACT_ATOMS: atom_id res chain seq x y z
N MET A 1 -20.15 -21.52 13.69
CA MET A 1 -19.21 -22.32 12.87
C MET A 1 -17.88 -21.58 12.84
N PHE A 2 -16.77 -22.26 13.14
CA PHE A 2 -15.44 -21.66 13.11
C PHE A 2 -14.85 -21.79 11.70
N THR A 3 -14.68 -20.68 11.00
CA THR A 3 -14.11 -20.66 9.64
C THR A 3 -12.65 -20.24 9.73
N ILE A 4 -11.74 -21.20 9.59
CA ILE A 4 -10.30 -20.93 9.51
C ILE A 4 -10.02 -20.21 8.19
N ARG A 5 -9.64 -18.94 8.26
CA ARG A 5 -9.14 -18.18 7.10
C ARG A 5 -7.64 -18.47 6.95
N LYS A 6 -7.23 -19.04 5.81
CA LYS A 6 -5.81 -19.15 5.46
C LYS A 6 -5.34 -17.80 4.93
N PRO A 7 -4.36 -17.12 5.58
CA PRO A 7 -3.73 -15.98 4.96
C PRO A 7 -2.94 -16.46 3.74
N SER A 8 -3.45 -16.17 2.55
CA SER A 8 -2.75 -16.44 1.28
C SER A 8 -1.95 -15.20 0.90
N ALA A 9 -0.65 -15.20 1.20
CA ALA A 9 0.27 -14.25 0.60
C ALA A 9 0.77 -14.80 -0.74
N SER A 10 0.77 -13.96 -1.78
CA SER A 10 1.30 -14.32 -3.10
C SER A 10 2.38 -13.33 -3.49
N ASN A 11 3.54 -13.83 -3.92
CA ASN A 11 4.62 -12.97 -4.38
C ASN A 11 4.26 -12.38 -5.74
N LYS A 12 4.38 -11.06 -5.87
CA LYS A 12 4.27 -10.35 -7.16
C LYS A 12 5.46 -9.42 -7.33
N THR A 13 5.91 -9.28 -8.57
CA THR A 13 7.04 -8.42 -8.95
C THR A 13 6.50 -7.24 -9.74
N ILE A 14 6.86 -6.02 -9.32
CA ILE A 14 6.54 -4.78 -10.00
C ILE A 14 7.84 -4.04 -10.37
N ARG A 15 7.82 -3.27 -11.45
CA ARG A 15 8.92 -2.35 -11.77
C ARG A 15 8.58 -0.95 -11.28
N MET A 16 9.55 -0.31 -10.64
CA MET A 16 9.48 1.05 -10.13
C MET A 16 10.72 1.81 -10.61
N PRO A 17 10.66 3.13 -10.79
CA PRO A 17 11.85 3.93 -11.07
C PRO A 17 12.81 3.88 -9.88
N ASP A 18 14.12 3.80 -10.16
CA ASP A 18 15.17 3.66 -9.14
C ASP A 18 15.09 4.77 -8.07
N THR A 19 14.81 6.00 -8.50
CA THR A 19 14.66 7.16 -7.61
C THR A 19 13.53 7.01 -6.60
N LEU A 20 12.48 6.25 -6.92
CA LEU A 20 11.39 5.97 -5.99
C LEU A 20 11.79 4.86 -5.01
N ILE A 21 12.47 3.81 -5.49
CA ILE A 21 12.97 2.73 -4.66
C ILE A 21 13.90 3.29 -3.58
N GLU A 22 14.88 4.13 -3.96
CA GLU A 22 15.82 4.74 -3.02
C GLU A 22 15.12 5.59 -1.94
N LYS A 23 14.05 6.30 -2.30
CA LYS A 23 13.28 7.10 -1.34
C LYS A 23 12.53 6.19 -0.36
N LEU A 24 11.89 5.14 -0.85
CA LEU A 24 11.17 4.18 -0.04
C LEU A 24 12.12 3.39 0.87
N GLU A 25 13.30 3.00 0.40
CA GLU A 25 14.31 2.33 1.22
C GLU A 25 14.82 3.23 2.36
N LYS A 26 15.09 4.51 2.08
CA LYS A 26 15.47 5.48 3.12
C LYS A 26 14.37 5.63 4.17
N LEU A 27 13.11 5.79 3.74
CA LEU A 27 11.97 5.88 4.66
C LEU A 27 11.82 4.60 5.49
N ALA A 28 11.93 3.42 4.87
CA ALA A 28 11.86 2.15 5.57
C ALA A 28 12.94 2.03 6.65
N ALA A 29 14.18 2.44 6.33
CA ALA A 29 15.29 2.46 7.28
C ALA A 29 15.08 3.48 8.42
N GLN A 30 14.53 4.66 8.14
CA GLN A 30 14.23 5.67 9.17
C GLN A 30 13.15 5.20 10.16
N HIS A 31 12.23 4.36 9.70
CA HIS A 31 11.12 3.84 10.51
C HIS A 31 11.38 2.42 11.05
N ASP A 32 12.57 1.86 10.84
CA ASP A 32 12.96 0.51 11.26
C ASP A 32 11.98 -0.59 10.76
N ILE A 33 11.51 -0.46 9.52
CA ILE A 33 10.61 -1.42 8.87
C ILE A 33 11.22 -1.98 7.59
N SER A 34 10.72 -3.14 7.13
CA SER A 34 11.14 -3.69 5.84
C SER A 34 10.52 -2.93 4.67
N PHE A 35 11.23 -2.87 3.55
CA PHE A 35 10.74 -2.28 2.31
C PHE A 35 9.37 -2.85 1.91
N ASN A 36 9.18 -4.17 2.02
CA ASN A 36 7.90 -4.81 1.70
C ASN A 36 6.78 -4.35 2.65
N GLN A 37 7.05 -4.22 3.95
CA GLN A 37 6.07 -3.68 4.90
C GLN A 37 5.66 -2.26 4.54
N LEU A 38 6.62 -1.39 4.21
CA LEU A 38 6.33 -0.02 3.78
C LEU A 38 5.46 -0.02 2.51
N VAL A 39 5.81 -0.81 1.49
CA VAL A 39 5.07 -0.87 0.23
C VAL A 39 3.63 -1.33 0.43
N VAL A 40 3.40 -2.36 1.25
CA VAL A 40 2.04 -2.84 1.56
C VAL A 40 1.23 -1.73 2.23
N GLN A 41 1.78 -1.07 3.26
CA GLN A 41 1.11 0.02 3.96
C GLN A 41 0.79 1.20 3.02
N CYS A 42 1.72 1.57 2.13
CA CYS A 42 1.48 2.59 1.13
C CYS A 42 0.33 2.22 0.19
N CYS A 43 0.26 0.96 -0.26
CA CYS A 43 -0.82 0.49 -1.11
C CYS A 43 -2.16 0.47 -0.37
N GLU A 44 -2.22 -0.05 0.86
CA GLU A 44 -3.45 -0.07 1.66
C GLU A 44 -3.97 1.33 1.94
N TYR A 45 -3.07 2.26 2.32
CA TYR A 45 -3.41 3.66 2.53
C TYR A 45 -3.95 4.29 1.24
N ALA A 46 -3.28 4.10 0.10
CA ALA A 46 -3.71 4.67 -1.17
C ALA A 46 -5.09 4.14 -1.58
N ILE A 47 -5.38 2.86 -1.36
CA ILE A 47 -6.68 2.25 -1.68
C ILE A 47 -7.78 2.79 -0.74
N ASP A 48 -7.53 2.86 0.57
CA ASP A 48 -8.49 3.39 1.55
C ASP A 48 -8.82 4.87 1.32
N HIS A 49 -7.86 5.64 0.82
CA HIS A 49 -8.05 7.08 0.55
C HIS A 49 -8.56 7.36 -0.86
N LEU A 50 -8.48 6.41 -1.80
CA LEU A 50 -9.05 6.57 -3.14
C LEU A 50 -10.58 6.61 -3.10
N ASP A 51 -11.20 5.77 -2.28
CA ASP A 51 -12.68 5.68 -2.12
C ASP A 51 -13.28 6.95 -1.47
N LYS A 52 -12.49 7.63 -0.63
CA LYS A 52 -12.91 8.88 0.03
C LYS A 52 -12.98 10.06 -0.92
N ASP A 53 -12.11 10.10 -1.94
CA ASP A 53 -12.10 11.15 -2.96
C ASP A 53 -13.22 10.96 -4.01
N GLU A 54 -13.68 9.73 -4.27
CA GLU A 54 -14.83 9.48 -5.17
C GLU A 54 -16.18 9.92 -4.57
N GLN A 55 -16.29 9.96 -3.23
CA GLN A 55 -17.50 10.43 -2.55
C GLN A 55 -17.63 11.97 -2.50
N GLU A 56 -16.54 12.72 -2.76
CA GLU A 56 -16.58 14.19 -2.90
C GLU A 56 -16.92 14.67 -4.33
N HIS A 57 -17.24 13.77 -5.28
CA HIS A 57 -17.70 14.14 -6.63
C HIS A 57 -19.16 13.79 -6.93
N ILE A 58 -20.00 13.46 -5.94
CA ILE A 58 -21.45 13.22 -6.11
C ILE A 58 -22.28 14.28 -5.36
N CYS A 59 -21.90 15.56 -5.44
CA CYS A 59 -22.85 16.68 -5.34
C CYS A 59 -22.25 18.01 -5.83
N ASN A 60 -21.86 18.13 -7.10
CA ASN A 60 -21.90 19.44 -7.76
C ASN A 60 -21.91 19.33 -9.31
N ASP A 61 -23.05 18.92 -9.88
CA ASP A 61 -23.83 19.63 -10.93
C ASP A 61 -25.10 18.83 -11.24
#